data_AF-A0A0K0DNC7-F1
#
_entry.id   AF-A0A0K0DNC7-F1
#
_cell.length_a   1.000
_cell.length_b   1.000
_cell.length_c   1.000
_cell.angle_alpha   90.00
_cell.angle_beta   90.00
_cell.angle_gamma   90.00
#
_symmetry.space_group_name_H-M   'P 1'
#
loop_
_entity.id
_entity.type
_entity.pdbx_description
1 polymer ?
#
loop_
_entity_poly.entity_id
_entity_poly.type
_entity_poly.pdbx_seq_one_letter_code
_entity_poly.pdbx_strand_id
1 'polypeptide(L)'
;MTEKLSSWRRGGKATAKQHLDAGNRDSHYSDFSAGVVSEKEELLGPMANIQDCLADVLPTLDGSPFIRSLYFRPGDAYNEQTINHAKLLGKEIFSDLRGEERKAMINEQIDRIQLAIRETKEGRLTTKDETEKKSANTFIGQDERLQALAVVMLHYCAALQVRF
;
A
#
# COMPACT_ATOMS: atom_id res chain seq x y z
N MET A 1 -46.72 5.97 5.22
CA MET A 1 -45.66 6.94 4.86
C MET A 1 -45.04 7.46 6.15
N THR A 2 -43.71 7.33 6.24
CA THR A 2 -42.74 8.11 7.05
C THR A 2 -43.00 8.32 8.55
N GLU A 3 -42.16 7.71 9.39
CA GLU A 3 -41.77 8.31 10.68
C GLU A 3 -40.29 8.70 10.60
N LYS A 4 -40.04 10.00 10.79
CA LYS A 4 -38.75 10.68 10.78
C LYS A 4 -38.35 11.00 12.22
N LEU A 5 -37.07 10.73 12.52
CA LEU A 5 -36.12 11.47 13.37
C LEU A 5 -36.67 12.36 14.50
N SER A 6 -36.22 12.10 15.72
CA SER A 6 -36.02 13.17 16.70
C SER A 6 -34.69 13.02 17.45
N SER A 7 -33.92 14.08 17.31
CA SER A 7 -32.60 14.37 17.84
C SER A 7 -32.66 14.90 19.28
N TRP A 8 -31.66 14.50 20.09
CA TRP A 8 -30.87 15.35 20.99
C TRP A 8 -31.57 16.10 22.14
N ARG A 9 -31.31 15.64 23.38
CA ARG A 9 -31.00 16.45 24.58
C ARG A 9 -30.12 15.55 25.48
N ARG A 10 -29.10 16.01 26.19
CA ARG A 10 -29.17 16.85 27.41
C ARG A 10 -27.74 16.77 28.01
N GLY A 11 -27.11 17.75 28.62
CA GLY A 11 -27.44 19.10 29.03
C GLY A 11 -26.18 19.70 29.69
N GLY A 12 -26.01 21.02 29.61
CA GLY A 12 -24.88 21.72 30.22
C GLY A 12 -25.21 22.38 31.57
N LYS A 13 -24.18 23.01 32.14
CA LYS A 13 -24.14 24.32 32.85
C LYS A 13 -22.77 24.41 33.57
N ALA A 14 -21.84 25.29 33.21
CA ALA A 14 -21.78 26.76 33.31
C ALA A 14 -21.34 27.27 34.70
N THR A 15 -20.14 27.87 34.78
CA THR A 15 -19.84 29.07 35.58
C THR A 15 -18.65 29.83 34.96
N ALA A 16 -18.77 31.16 34.92
CA ALA A 16 -17.84 32.09 34.31
C ALA A 16 -16.88 32.72 35.34
N LYS A 17 -15.70 33.18 34.90
CA LYS A 17 -15.19 34.56 35.09
C LYS A 17 -13.84 34.78 34.40
N GLN A 18 -13.73 35.93 33.75
CA GLN A 18 -12.56 36.45 33.03
C GLN A 18 -11.52 37.03 34.01
N HIS A 19 -10.24 36.94 33.65
CA HIS A 19 -9.25 37.97 33.98
C HIS A 19 -8.22 38.04 32.83
N LEU A 20 -8.06 39.24 32.28
CA LEU A 20 -7.06 39.60 31.27
C LEU A 20 -5.69 39.74 31.96
N ASP A 21 -4.59 39.29 31.35
CA ASP A 21 -3.45 40.13 31.00
C ASP A 21 -2.37 39.34 30.20
N ALA A 22 -1.44 40.11 29.65
CA ALA A 22 -0.57 39.89 28.50
C ALA A 22 0.65 38.94 28.67
N GLY A 23 1.29 38.63 27.54
CA GLY A 23 2.66 38.08 27.44
C GLY A 23 2.70 36.83 26.54
N ASN A 24 2.98 36.95 25.24
CA ASN A 24 4.33 36.95 24.65
C ASN A 24 5.12 35.65 24.89
N ARG A 25 5.43 34.94 23.79
CA ARG A 25 6.66 34.16 23.46
C ARG A 25 7.45 33.57 24.66
N ASP A 26 7.74 32.29 24.75
CA ASP A 26 8.45 31.48 23.76
C ASP A 26 8.38 29.98 24.13
N SER A 27 8.39 29.16 23.08
CA SER A 27 9.10 27.87 22.95
C SER A 27 9.50 27.16 24.26
N HIS A 28 8.68 26.21 24.72
CA HIS A 28 9.09 25.27 25.77
C HIS A 28 9.89 24.11 25.18
N TYR A 29 11.14 24.07 25.60
CA TYR A 29 12.10 22.98 25.46
C TYR A 29 11.60 21.74 26.22
N SER A 30 11.68 20.59 25.56
CA SER A 30 11.83 19.23 26.10
C SER A 30 11.09 18.85 27.39
N ASP A 31 10.12 17.95 27.24
CA ASP A 31 9.96 16.84 28.18
C ASP A 31 9.53 15.59 27.41
N PHE A 32 10.51 14.78 26.99
CA PHE A 32 10.25 13.43 26.46
C PHE A 32 9.89 12.55 27.64
N SER A 33 8.62 12.60 28.04
CA SER A 33 8.04 11.59 28.90
C SER A 33 8.06 10.26 28.13
N ALA A 34 8.77 9.28 28.71
CA ALA A 34 8.85 7.90 28.27
C ALA A 34 7.45 7.26 28.31
N GLY A 35 6.66 7.55 27.28
CA GLY A 35 5.35 7.00 27.07
C GLY A 35 5.45 5.66 26.36
N VAL A 36 5.24 4.59 27.14
CA VAL A 36 4.61 3.33 26.74
C VAL A 36 5.15 2.75 25.43
N VAL A 37 6.07 1.80 25.58
CA VAL A 37 6.40 0.80 24.56
C VAL A 37 5.08 0.23 24.05
N SER A 38 4.69 0.68 22.85
CA SER A 38 3.51 0.19 22.17
C SER A 38 3.77 -1.25 21.77
N GLU A 39 3.23 -2.17 22.57
CA GLU A 39 3.10 -3.59 22.30
C GLU A 39 2.25 -3.78 21.02
N LYS A 40 2.88 -3.65 19.86
CA LYS A 40 2.40 -4.07 18.54
C LYS A 40 3.56 -4.08 17.54
N GLU A 41 4.69 -4.64 17.94
CA GLU A 41 5.60 -5.24 16.96
C GLU A 41 4.93 -6.55 16.51
N GLU A 42 3.83 -6.43 15.77
CA GLU A 42 3.18 -7.53 15.06
C GLU A 42 4.17 -8.05 14.04
N LEU A 43 5.05 -8.96 14.48
CA LEU A 43 5.69 -10.02 13.69
C LEU A 43 5.95 -9.61 12.23
N LEU A 44 6.63 -8.48 12.05
CA LEU A 44 6.95 -7.98 10.72
C LEU A 44 7.92 -8.98 10.11
N GLY A 45 7.43 -9.75 9.14
CA GLY A 45 8.22 -10.76 8.46
C GLY A 45 9.45 -10.16 7.78
N PRO A 46 10.50 -10.96 7.54
CA PRO A 46 11.65 -10.52 6.76
C PRO A 46 11.18 -10.02 5.39
N MET A 47 11.97 -9.12 4.79
CA MET A 47 11.65 -8.59 3.46
C MET A 47 11.62 -9.74 2.45
N ALA A 48 10.50 -9.87 1.74
CA ALA A 48 10.28 -10.87 0.71
C ALA A 48 10.67 -10.30 -0.66
N ASN A 49 11.25 -11.14 -1.52
CA ASN A 49 11.51 -10.77 -2.91
C ASN A 49 10.26 -11.03 -3.75
N ILE A 50 9.92 -10.10 -4.66
CA ILE A 50 8.74 -10.30 -5.51
C ILE A 50 8.88 -11.50 -6.46
N GLN A 51 10.11 -11.95 -6.76
CA GLN A 51 10.38 -13.11 -7.60
C GLN A 51 9.82 -14.39 -7.02
N ASP A 52 9.87 -14.54 -5.70
CA ASP A 52 9.39 -15.74 -5.03
C ASP A 52 7.86 -15.84 -5.13
N CYS A 53 7.17 -14.70 -5.18
CA CYS A 53 5.72 -14.63 -5.27
C CYS A 53 5.18 -14.60 -6.72
N LEU A 54 5.99 -14.12 -7.67
CA LEU A 54 5.59 -13.81 -9.05
C LEU A 54 6.50 -14.43 -10.12
N ALA A 55 7.14 -15.57 -9.82
CA ALA A 55 8.06 -16.25 -10.74
C ALA A 55 7.46 -16.53 -12.13
N ASP A 56 6.14 -16.70 -12.22
CA ASP A 56 5.38 -16.96 -13.44
C ASP A 56 4.98 -15.68 -14.20
N VAL A 57 4.74 -14.57 -13.49
CA VAL A 57 4.29 -13.30 -14.10
C VAL A 57 5.49 -12.46 -14.55
N LEU A 58 6.57 -12.41 -13.76
CA LEU A 58 7.73 -11.57 -14.05
C LEU A 58 8.37 -11.80 -15.43
N PRO A 59 8.50 -13.04 -15.95
CA PRO A 59 9.02 -13.27 -17.31
C PRO A 59 8.14 -12.68 -18.42
N THR A 60 6.86 -12.44 -18.14
CA THR A 60 5.91 -11.87 -19.10
C THR A 60 5.91 -10.34 -19.09
N LEU A 61 6.58 -9.72 -18.11
CA LEU A 61 6.66 -8.27 -17.95
C LEU A 61 7.97 -7.77 -18.57
N ASP A 62 7.87 -6.74 -19.40
CA ASP A 62 9.01 -6.19 -20.14
C ASP A 62 9.30 -4.73 -19.76
N GLY A 63 10.48 -4.24 -20.15
CA GLY A 63 10.89 -2.84 -20.03
C GLY A 63 11.47 -2.45 -18.68
N SER A 64 11.43 -3.34 -17.67
CA SER A 64 12.01 -3.08 -16.36
C SER A 64 13.27 -3.92 -16.11
N PRO A 65 14.48 -3.32 -16.16
CA PRO A 65 15.71 -4.02 -15.85
C PRO A 65 15.85 -4.37 -14.36
N PHE A 66 15.11 -3.67 -13.49
CA PHE A 66 15.24 -3.78 -12.03
C PHE A 66 14.03 -4.41 -11.34
N ILE A 67 13.05 -4.93 -12.09
CA ILE A 67 11.85 -5.54 -11.51
C ILE A 67 12.20 -6.64 -10.49
N ARG A 68 13.24 -7.42 -10.80
CA ARG A 68 13.78 -8.49 -9.95
C ARG A 68 14.42 -8.02 -8.64
N SER A 69 14.78 -6.74 -8.56
CA SER A 69 15.36 -6.12 -7.36
C SER A 69 14.29 -5.62 -6.39
N LEU A 70 13.01 -5.65 -6.79
CA LEU A 70 11.93 -5.23 -5.92
C LEU A 70 11.73 -6.23 -4.78
N TYR A 71 11.52 -5.65 -3.61
CA TYR A 71 11.22 -6.35 -2.38
C TYR A 71 10.03 -5.67 -1.72
N PHE A 72 9.33 -6.41 -0.87
CA PHE A 72 8.25 -5.88 -0.06
C PHE A 72 8.26 -6.56 1.30
N ARG A 73 7.54 -5.98 2.26
CA ARG A 73 7.31 -6.63 3.53
C ARG A 73 5.94 -7.33 3.48
N PRO A 74 5.86 -8.67 3.59
CA PRO A 74 4.58 -9.36 3.72
C PRO A 74 3.75 -8.79 4.87
N GLY A 75 2.48 -8.49 4.61
CA GLY A 75 1.59 -7.81 5.58
C GLY A 75 1.72 -6.29 5.63
N ASP A 76 2.80 -5.71 5.08
CA ASP A 76 3.13 -4.27 5.09
C ASP A 76 3.77 -3.84 3.75
N ALA A 77 3.21 -4.31 2.63
CA ALA A 77 3.76 -4.08 1.30
C ALA A 77 3.68 -2.60 0.84
N TYR A 78 2.86 -1.81 1.52
CA TYR A 78 2.63 -0.39 1.23
C TYR A 78 3.41 0.53 2.17
N ASN A 79 4.46 0.05 2.83
CA ASN A 79 5.33 0.95 3.58
C ASN A 79 6.07 1.93 2.65
N GLU A 80 6.42 3.09 3.21
CA GLU A 80 7.11 4.17 2.49
C GLU A 80 8.40 3.69 1.82
N GLN A 81 9.16 2.79 2.45
CA GLN A 81 10.41 2.30 1.90
C GLN A 81 10.19 1.52 0.60
N THR A 82 9.22 0.60 0.60
CA THR A 82 8.84 -0.23 -0.55
C THR A 82 8.25 0.64 -1.66
N ILE A 83 7.33 1.54 -1.30
CA ILE A 83 6.70 2.46 -2.24
C ILE A 83 7.75 3.34 -2.92
N ASN A 84 8.64 3.96 -2.15
CA ASN A 84 9.66 4.85 -2.70
C ASN A 84 10.67 4.08 -3.55
N HIS A 85 11.08 2.88 -3.13
CA HIS A 85 11.98 2.02 -3.90
C HIS A 85 11.36 1.61 -5.24
N ALA A 86 10.12 1.10 -5.23
CA ALA A 86 9.40 0.70 -6.43
C ALA A 86 9.20 1.88 -7.40
N LYS A 87 8.84 3.06 -6.87
CA LYS A 87 8.68 4.27 -7.66
C LYS A 87 9.99 4.76 -8.27
N LEU A 88 11.10 4.70 -7.52
CA LEU A 88 12.40 5.13 -8.01
C LEU A 88 12.87 4.25 -9.17
N LEU A 89 12.84 2.93 -8.99
CA LEU A 89 13.20 1.98 -10.04
C LEU A 89 12.24 2.07 -11.24
N GLY A 90 10.97 2.39 -10.99
CA GLY A 90 9.94 2.49 -12.01
C GLY A 90 10.19 3.60 -13.04
N LYS A 91 10.96 4.63 -12.67
CA LYS A 91 11.29 5.74 -13.59
C LYS A 91 12.13 5.30 -14.78
N GLU A 92 12.94 4.26 -14.58
CA GLU A 92 13.84 3.71 -15.61
C GLU A 92 13.10 2.80 -16.61
N ILE A 93 11.84 2.47 -16.36
CA ILE A 93 11.07 1.61 -17.26
C ILE A 93 10.86 2.30 -18.60
N PHE A 94 11.29 1.65 -19.68
CA PHE A 94 11.21 2.16 -21.05
C PHE A 94 11.75 3.60 -21.17
N SER A 95 12.79 3.97 -20.40
CA SER A 95 13.36 5.33 -20.42
C SER A 95 13.94 5.72 -21.78
N ASP A 96 14.29 4.74 -22.60
CA ASP A 96 14.77 4.93 -23.98
C ASP A 96 13.65 5.26 -24.98
N LEU A 97 12.38 4.95 -24.65
CA LEU A 97 11.22 5.21 -25.49
C LEU A 97 10.64 6.60 -25.20
N ARG A 98 10.05 7.25 -26.21
CA ARG A 98 9.52 8.62 -26.08
C ARG A 98 8.00 8.65 -26.04
N GLY A 99 7.46 9.57 -25.24
CA GLY A 99 6.07 10.04 -25.36
C GLY A 99 5.03 8.93 -25.36
N GLU A 100 4.21 8.91 -26.42
CA GLU A 100 3.09 7.97 -26.58
C GLU A 100 3.53 6.51 -26.69
N GLU A 101 4.67 6.22 -27.32
CA GLU A 101 5.16 4.85 -27.48
C GLU A 101 5.51 4.24 -26.11
N ARG A 102 6.22 5.01 -25.29
CA ARG A 102 6.52 4.64 -23.90
C ARG A 102 5.24 4.39 -23.11
N LYS A 103 4.25 5.29 -23.23
CA LYS A 103 2.96 5.15 -22.55
C LYS A 103 2.19 3.90 -23.01
N ALA A 104 2.18 3.61 -24.30
CA ALA A 104 1.50 2.45 -24.86
C ALA A 104 2.11 1.14 -24.33
N MET A 105 3.44 1.04 -24.32
CA MET A 105 4.16 -0.12 -23.78
C MET A 105 3.90 -0.30 -22.28
N ILE A 106 3.94 0.79 -21.50
CA ILE A 106 3.65 0.73 -20.05
C ILE A 106 2.21 0.28 -19.80
N ASN A 107 1.23 0.83 -20.54
CA ASN A 107 -0.17 0.44 -20.40
C ASN A 107 -0.39 -1.03 -20.70
N GLU A 108 0.27 -1.57 -21.73
CA GLU A 108 0.21 -3.00 -22.04
C GLU A 108 0.70 -3.86 -20.86
N GLN A 109 1.81 -3.46 -20.21
CA GLN A 109 2.29 -4.17 -19.03
C GLN A 109 1.34 -4.03 -17.84
N ILE A 110 0.74 -2.85 -17.65
CA ILE A 110 -0.29 -2.62 -16.63
C ILE A 110 -1.48 -3.55 -16.85
N ASP A 111 -1.96 -3.72 -18.08
CA ASP A 111 -3.08 -4.61 -18.39
C ASP A 111 -2.77 -6.08 -18.05
N ARG A 112 -1.55 -6.54 -18.33
CA ARG A 112 -1.07 -7.88 -17.92
C ARG A 112 -1.07 -8.04 -16.39
N ILE A 113 -0.57 -7.05 -15.66
CA ILE A 113 -0.56 -7.05 -14.20
C ILE A 113 -2.00 -7.05 -13.65
N GLN A 114 -2.90 -6.26 -14.24
CA GLN A 114 -4.31 -6.24 -13.84
C GLN A 114 -4.99 -7.59 -14.08
N LEU A 115 -4.67 -8.29 -15.18
CA LEU A 115 -5.14 -9.65 -15.41
C LEU A 115 -4.65 -10.60 -14.32
N ALA A 116 -3.36 -10.60 -14.01
CA ALA A 116 -2.79 -11.43 -12.95
C ALA A 116 -3.40 -11.15 -11.55
N ILE A 117 -3.73 -9.88 -11.25
CA ILE A 117 -4.44 -9.49 -10.02
C ILE A 117 -5.84 -10.12 -9.99
N ARG A 118 -6.58 -10.07 -11.12
CA ARG A 118 -7.92 -10.66 -11.21
C ARG A 118 -7.87 -12.17 -11.03
N GLU A 119 -6.99 -12.86 -11.73
CA GLU A 119 -6.81 -14.31 -11.61
C GLU A 119 -6.46 -14.71 -10.17
N THR A 120 -5.53 -13.97 -9.53
CA THR A 120 -5.15 -14.23 -8.13
C THR A 120 -6.33 -14.00 -7.18
N LYS A 121 -7.16 -12.98 -7.44
CA LYS A 121 -8.37 -12.69 -6.64
C LYS A 121 -9.47 -13.73 -6.85
N GLU A 122 -9.68 -14.22 -8.07
CA GLU A 122 -10.62 -15.31 -8.36
C GLU A 122 -10.18 -16.62 -7.72
N GLY A 123 -8.87 -16.90 -7.73
CA GLY A 123 -8.27 -18.01 -6.99
C GLY A 123 -8.52 -17.95 -5.48
N ARG A 124 -8.67 -16.75 -4.89
CA ARG A 124 -9.03 -16.59 -3.46
C ARG A 124 -10.50 -16.85 -3.16
N LEU A 125 -11.39 -16.62 -4.12
CA LEU A 125 -12.82 -16.84 -3.94
C LEU A 125 -13.13 -18.34 -4.00
N THR A 126 -12.50 -19.06 -4.93
CA THR A 126 -12.67 -20.51 -5.10
C THR A 126 -12.10 -21.32 -3.93
N THR A 127 -10.94 -20.94 -3.38
CA THR A 127 -10.33 -21.62 -2.21
C THR A 127 -11.07 -21.36 -0.90
N LYS A 128 -11.92 -20.33 -0.83
CA LYS A 128 -12.70 -20.01 0.36
C LYS A 128 -13.95 -20.90 0.50
N ASP A 129 -14.45 -21.41 -0.61
CA ASP A 129 -15.61 -22.31 -0.66
C ASP A 129 -15.24 -23.78 -0.42
N GLU A 130 -13.97 -24.17 -0.59
CA GLU A 130 -13.51 -25.55 -0.43
C GLU A 130 -12.56 -25.74 0.78
N THR A 131 -13.11 -26.18 1.91
CA THR A 131 -12.42 -26.85 3.05
C THR A 131 -11.57 -25.98 4.02
N GLU A 132 -12.12 -25.74 5.21
CA GLU A 132 -11.63 -24.85 6.29
C GLU A 132 -10.30 -25.21 7.01
N LYS A 133 -9.49 -26.16 6.54
CA LYS A 133 -8.24 -26.55 7.26
C LYS A 133 -6.96 -26.60 6.44
N LYS A 134 -7.03 -26.57 5.09
CA LYS A 134 -5.86 -26.41 4.20
C LYS A 134 -5.69 -24.98 3.68
N SER A 135 -6.66 -24.13 3.94
CA SER A 135 -6.85 -22.81 3.32
C SER A 135 -5.94 -21.72 3.89
N ALA A 136 -5.48 -21.80 5.14
CA ALA A 136 -4.73 -20.71 5.76
C ALA A 136 -3.39 -20.42 5.04
N ASN A 137 -2.59 -21.44 4.75
CA ASN A 137 -1.30 -21.24 4.05
C ASN A 137 -1.50 -20.83 2.58
N THR A 138 -2.52 -21.37 1.91
CA THR A 138 -2.86 -20.98 0.53
C THR A 138 -3.34 -19.53 0.47
N PHE A 139 -4.11 -19.10 1.46
CA PHE A 139 -4.64 -17.73 1.55
C PHE A 139 -3.52 -16.72 1.83
N ILE A 140 -2.57 -17.06 2.72
CA ILE A 140 -1.38 -16.24 2.97
C ILE A 140 -0.56 -16.08 1.69
N GLY A 141 -0.28 -17.17 0.97
CA GLY A 141 0.45 -17.10 -0.30
C GLY A 141 -0.28 -16.30 -1.38
N GLN A 142 -1.61 -16.36 -1.43
CA GLN A 142 -2.42 -15.54 -2.34
C GLN A 142 -2.42 -14.05 -1.95
N ASP A 143 -2.43 -13.73 -0.65
CA ASP A 143 -2.31 -12.35 -0.17
C ASP A 143 -0.93 -11.76 -0.42
N GLU A 144 0.14 -12.52 -0.16
CA GLU A 144 1.52 -12.14 -0.49
C GLU A 144 1.69 -11.90 -2.00
N ARG A 145 1.10 -12.77 -2.83
CA ARG A 145 1.08 -12.60 -4.28
C ARG A 145 0.36 -11.32 -4.71
N LEU A 146 -0.80 -11.01 -4.12
CA LEU A 146 -1.51 -9.75 -4.39
C LEU A 146 -0.71 -8.52 -3.97
N GLN A 147 -0.04 -8.59 -2.83
CA GLN A 147 0.87 -7.55 -2.35
C GLN A 147 2.04 -7.33 -3.32
N ALA A 148 2.69 -8.41 -3.75
CA ALA A 148 3.76 -8.34 -4.76
C ALA A 148 3.24 -7.73 -6.08
N LEU A 149 2.07 -8.15 -6.57
CA LEU A 149 1.45 -7.59 -7.78
C LEU A 149 1.16 -6.11 -7.64
N ALA A 150 0.74 -5.65 -6.46
CA ALA A 150 0.51 -4.24 -6.20
C ALA A 150 1.80 -3.42 -6.21
N VAL A 151 2.90 -3.95 -5.69
CA VAL A 151 4.23 -3.31 -5.76
C VAL A 151 4.72 -3.23 -7.20
N VAL A 152 4.51 -4.28 -8.00
CA VAL A 152 4.82 -4.27 -9.44
C VAL A 152 3.92 -3.28 -10.19
N MET A 153 2.63 -3.20 -9.86
CA MET A 153 1.71 -2.22 -10.43
C MET A 153 2.19 -0.79 -10.13
N LEU A 154 2.60 -0.52 -8.90
CA LEU A 154 3.14 0.78 -8.50
C LEU A 154 4.42 1.11 -9.28
N HIS A 155 5.30 0.12 -9.45
CA HIS A 155 6.52 0.24 -10.21
C HIS A 155 6.26 0.67 -11.67
N TYR A 156 5.30 0.04 -12.37
CA TYR A 156 4.91 0.45 -13.73
C TYR A 156 4.14 1.78 -13.77
N CYS A 157 3.26 2.04 -12.80
CA CYS A 157 2.55 3.32 -12.70
C CYS A 157 3.51 4.50 -12.49
N ALA A 158 4.63 4.29 -11.79
CA ALA A 158 5.62 5.34 -11.57
C ALA A 158 6.29 5.78 -12.88
N ALA A 159 6.44 4.88 -13.85
CA ALA A 159 6.97 5.20 -15.17
C ALA A 159 6.09 6.22 -15.92
N LEU A 160 4.77 6.15 -15.75
CA LEU A 160 3.80 7.09 -16.33
C LEU A 160 3.84 8.48 -15.68
N GLN A 161 4.30 8.58 -14.43
CA GLN A 161 4.37 9.85 -13.69
C GLN A 161 5.60 10.69 -14.06
N VAL A 162 6.62 10.08 -14.67
CA VAL A 162 7.77 10.80 -15.19
C VAL A 162 7.31 11.56 -16.43
N ARG A 163 7.07 12.87 -16.25
CA ARG A 163 6.50 13.80 -17.23
C ARG A 163 6.88 13.47 -18.67
N PHE A 164 5.85 13.24 -19.48
CA PHE A 164 5.89 13.36 -20.94
C PHE A 164 5.97 14.84 -21.34
#